data_AF-A0A924TBL2-F1
#
_entry.id   AF-A0A924TBL2-F1
#
_cell.length_a   1.000
_cell.length_b   1.000
_cell.length_c   1.000
_cell.angle_alpha   90.00
_cell.angle_beta   90.00
_cell.angle_gamma   90.00
#
_symmetry.space_group_name_H-M   'P 1'
#
loop_
_entity.id
_entity.type
_entity.pdbx_description
1 polymer ?
#
loop_
_entity_poly.entity_id
_entity_poly.type
_entity_poly.pdbx_seq_one_letter_code
_entity_poly.pdbx_strand_id
1 'polypeptide(L)'
;MSGCSGNPTASGVNNYTTGIVIVNCTVSASFVAMGSLTVTGTASPLTGGSVTCTPTTVPNGGNASCTAAANAGFTFTTFSGDCTGATCNMTNITANKAVVAGFAAVRAFAGTTATASGAASMSFTGGGNTCRVDSGNTAFVAAGATNATGTFPHGWLRLRLVGCDAASTVRVSITWPSLTGTYLKYGRTPTSAGASVFYTPTNLTVSGNTVSFDVKDGGLGDSDLDADGVITDPSGPLQITPVATPVVPVPTLSELALALLGLLMATVTFANRKRLVRLTA
;
A
#
# COMPACT_ATOMS: atom_id res chain seq x y z
N MET A 1 -27.13 -56.09 -18.89
CA MET A 1 -28.55 -56.07 -19.36
C MET A 1 -29.09 -57.50 -19.36
N SER A 2 -30.39 -57.71 -19.18
CA SER A 2 -31.01 -59.06 -19.09
C SER A 2 -32.51 -59.05 -19.46
N GLY A 3 -33.07 -60.18 -19.90
CA GLY A 3 -34.50 -60.35 -20.18
C GLY A 3 -34.80 -60.94 -21.57
N CYS A 4 -36.05 -61.27 -21.90
CA CYS A 4 -36.43 -61.76 -23.23
C CYS A 4 -35.55 -62.89 -23.80
N SER A 5 -35.14 -63.85 -22.97
CA SER A 5 -34.31 -65.00 -23.34
C SER A 5 -32.96 -64.66 -24.00
N GLY A 6 -32.47 -63.41 -23.84
CA GLY A 6 -31.14 -63.01 -24.30
C GLY A 6 -30.05 -63.27 -23.26
N ASN A 7 -28.80 -63.41 -23.69
CA ASN A 7 -27.69 -63.66 -22.77
C ASN A 7 -27.31 -62.39 -21.97
N PRO A 8 -27.17 -62.45 -20.64
CA PRO A 8 -26.72 -61.31 -19.86
C PRO A 8 -25.39 -60.74 -20.38
N THR A 9 -25.29 -59.43 -20.46
CA THR A 9 -24.06 -58.74 -20.90
C THR A 9 -23.19 -58.32 -19.71
N ALA A 10 -21.87 -58.38 -19.88
CA ALA A 10 -20.90 -57.92 -18.89
C ALA A 10 -20.96 -56.39 -18.67
N SER A 11 -20.35 -55.91 -17.58
CA SER A 11 -20.22 -54.47 -17.33
C SER A 11 -19.49 -53.77 -18.47
N GLY A 12 -19.97 -52.59 -18.88
CA GLY A 12 -19.41 -51.79 -19.98
C GLY A 12 -19.89 -52.17 -21.39
N VAL A 13 -20.76 -53.19 -21.53
CA VAL A 13 -21.33 -53.57 -22.83
C VAL A 13 -22.66 -52.85 -23.04
N ASN A 14 -22.73 -52.02 -24.10
CA ASN A 14 -23.89 -51.17 -24.41
C ASN A 14 -24.89 -51.78 -25.40
N ASN A 15 -24.63 -52.99 -25.91
CA ASN A 15 -25.54 -53.69 -26.82
C ASN A 15 -26.10 -54.95 -26.16
N TYR A 16 -27.39 -55.24 -26.39
CA TYR A 16 -28.07 -56.43 -25.90
C TYR A 16 -28.93 -57.04 -27.01
N THR A 17 -28.73 -58.34 -27.28
CA THR A 17 -29.53 -59.08 -28.27
C THR A 17 -30.49 -60.00 -27.53
N THR A 18 -31.79 -59.87 -27.81
CA THR A 18 -32.82 -60.75 -27.26
C THR A 18 -32.76 -62.13 -27.92
N GLY A 19 -33.35 -63.14 -27.27
CA GLY A 19 -33.73 -64.36 -27.95
C GLY A 19 -34.94 -64.14 -28.86
N ILE A 20 -35.51 -65.23 -29.38
CA ILE A 20 -36.78 -65.22 -30.10
C ILE A 20 -37.89 -64.72 -29.16
N VAL A 21 -38.60 -63.66 -29.57
CA VAL A 21 -39.71 -63.07 -28.80
C VAL A 21 -41.03 -63.53 -29.38
N ILE A 22 -41.74 -64.42 -28.68
CA ILE A 22 -43.03 -65.02 -29.08
C ILE A 22 -44.20 -64.61 -28.20
N VAL A 23 -43.92 -63.91 -27.09
CA VAL A 23 -44.89 -63.30 -26.17
C VAL A 23 -44.31 -61.98 -25.65
N ASN A 24 -45.16 -61.14 -25.05
CA ASN A 24 -44.69 -59.92 -24.38
C ASN A 24 -43.62 -60.26 -23.34
N CYS A 25 -42.48 -59.59 -23.44
CA CYS A 25 -41.35 -59.78 -22.54
C CYS A 25 -40.71 -58.42 -22.22
N THR A 26 -39.94 -58.36 -21.12
CA THR A 26 -39.27 -57.13 -20.67
C THR A 26 -37.76 -57.32 -20.71
N VAL A 27 -37.06 -56.36 -21.29
CA VAL A 27 -35.59 -56.21 -21.16
C VAL A 27 -35.32 -55.20 -20.06
N SER A 28 -34.47 -55.58 -19.11
CA SER A 28 -33.99 -54.72 -18.03
C SER A 28 -32.53 -54.36 -18.24
N ALA A 29 -32.22 -53.07 -18.20
CA ALA A 29 -30.86 -52.57 -18.13
C ALA A 29 -30.59 -52.04 -16.71
N SER A 30 -29.45 -52.40 -16.15
CA SER A 30 -28.97 -51.86 -14.88
C SER A 30 -27.79 -50.95 -15.18
N PHE A 31 -27.86 -49.72 -14.68
CA PHE A 31 -26.78 -48.74 -14.79
C PHE A 31 -26.22 -48.53 -13.39
N VAL A 32 -24.89 -48.56 -13.27
CA VAL A 32 -24.22 -48.12 -12.05
C VAL A 32 -23.92 -46.64 -12.24
N ALA A 33 -24.36 -45.79 -11.31
CA ALA A 33 -23.93 -44.40 -11.32
C ALA A 33 -22.42 -44.36 -11.16
N MET A 34 -21.71 -43.78 -12.13
CA MET A 34 -20.31 -43.42 -11.88
C MET A 34 -20.33 -42.34 -10.80
N GLY A 35 -19.63 -42.57 -9.69
CA GLY A 35 -19.51 -41.56 -8.64
C GLY A 35 -19.05 -40.22 -9.24
N SER A 36 -19.57 -39.11 -8.72
CA SER A 36 -19.07 -37.79 -9.07
C SER A 36 -17.81 -37.48 -8.27
N LEU A 37 -16.83 -36.88 -8.94
CA LEU A 37 -15.62 -36.36 -8.34
C LEU A 37 -15.80 -34.88 -8.07
N THR A 38 -15.41 -34.42 -6.89
CA THR A 38 -15.56 -33.02 -6.49
C THR A 38 -14.33 -32.21 -6.88
N VAL A 39 -14.55 -30.98 -7.31
CA VAL A 39 -13.51 -29.98 -7.55
C VAL A 39 -13.76 -28.80 -6.63
N THR A 40 -12.84 -28.59 -5.69
CA THR A 40 -12.92 -27.56 -4.66
C THR A 40 -11.86 -26.49 -4.88
N GLY A 41 -12.25 -25.23 -4.71
CA GLY A 41 -11.37 -24.07 -4.78
C GLY A 41 -11.33 -23.35 -3.44
N THR A 42 -10.14 -22.96 -2.98
CA THR A 42 -9.96 -22.20 -1.74
C THR A 42 -9.01 -21.02 -1.95
N ALA A 43 -9.25 -19.92 -1.25
CA ALA A 43 -8.37 -18.74 -1.27
C ALA A 43 -7.37 -18.80 -0.11
N SER A 44 -6.13 -18.35 -0.37
CA SER A 44 -5.09 -18.23 0.64
C SER A 44 -4.36 -16.89 0.52
N PRO A 45 -4.46 -15.98 1.51
CA PRO A 45 -5.35 -16.06 2.68
C PRO A 45 -6.83 -16.00 2.26
N LEU A 46 -7.73 -16.48 3.13
CA LEU A 46 -9.17 -16.51 2.85
C LEU A 46 -9.75 -15.10 2.62
N THR A 47 -9.24 -14.09 3.32
CA THR A 47 -9.63 -12.69 3.13
C THR A 47 -9.15 -12.10 1.80
N GLY A 48 -8.20 -12.76 1.13
CA GLY A 48 -7.53 -12.26 -0.06
C GLY A 48 -8.38 -12.31 -1.32
N GLY A 49 -9.38 -13.19 -1.37
CA GLY A 49 -10.23 -13.34 -2.54
C GLY A 49 -11.15 -14.55 -2.47
N SER A 50 -11.62 -14.98 -3.64
CA SER A 50 -12.47 -16.15 -3.82
C SER A 50 -11.99 -17.00 -4.98
N VAL A 51 -12.37 -18.29 -4.97
CA VAL A 51 -12.08 -19.24 -6.05
C VAL A 51 -13.38 -19.90 -6.47
N THR A 52 -13.62 -19.95 -7.78
CA THR A 52 -14.81 -20.57 -8.37
C THR A 52 -14.35 -21.63 -9.37
N CYS A 53 -14.75 -22.89 -9.17
CA CYS A 53 -14.45 -23.98 -10.08
C CYS A 53 -15.72 -24.45 -10.79
N THR A 54 -15.64 -24.60 -12.12
CA THR A 54 -16.78 -24.96 -12.96
C THR A 54 -16.43 -26.13 -13.90
N PRO A 55 -17.21 -27.23 -13.88
CA PRO A 55 -18.22 -27.57 -12.86
C PRO A 55 -17.56 -27.99 -11.53
N THR A 56 -18.29 -27.86 -10.42
CA THR A 56 -17.82 -28.27 -9.06
C THR A 56 -17.85 -29.78 -8.84
N THR A 57 -18.57 -30.50 -9.71
CA THR A 57 -18.60 -31.96 -9.74
C THR A 57 -18.49 -32.44 -11.18
N VAL A 58 -17.62 -33.43 -11.42
CA VAL A 58 -17.40 -34.04 -12.74
C VAL A 58 -17.56 -35.55 -12.67
N PRO A 59 -17.98 -36.22 -13.75
CA PRO A 59 -17.79 -37.66 -13.86
C PRO A 59 -16.30 -38.01 -13.93
N ASN A 60 -15.96 -39.27 -13.69
CA ASN A 60 -14.60 -39.79 -13.93
C ASN A 60 -14.17 -39.51 -15.40
N GLY A 61 -12.97 -38.96 -15.57
CA GLY A 61 -12.44 -38.50 -16.86
C GLY A 61 -12.95 -37.13 -17.30
N GLY A 62 -13.79 -36.46 -16.51
CA GLY A 62 -14.31 -35.13 -16.80
C GLY A 62 -13.27 -34.01 -16.62
N ASN A 63 -13.67 -32.80 -16.99
CA ASN A 63 -12.80 -31.61 -16.98
C ASN A 63 -13.43 -30.51 -16.13
N ALA A 64 -12.59 -29.68 -15.50
CA ALA A 64 -13.04 -28.50 -14.76
C ALA A 64 -12.02 -27.36 -14.87
N SER A 65 -12.48 -26.13 -14.75
CA SER A 65 -11.64 -24.92 -14.72
C SER A 65 -11.92 -24.12 -13.45
N CYS A 66 -10.87 -23.56 -12.85
CA CYS A 66 -11.00 -22.69 -11.69
C CYS A 66 -10.54 -21.27 -12.01
N THR A 67 -11.32 -20.28 -11.56
CA THR A 67 -10.99 -18.86 -11.65
C THR A 67 -10.85 -18.28 -10.24
N ALA A 68 -10.00 -17.27 -10.11
CA ALA A 68 -9.73 -16.57 -8.86
C ALA A 68 -10.10 -15.09 -9.00
N ALA A 69 -10.75 -14.53 -7.98
CA ALA A 69 -11.08 -13.12 -7.92
C ALA A 69 -10.51 -12.52 -6.63
N ALA A 70 -9.64 -11.51 -6.78
CA ALA A 70 -9.02 -10.84 -5.63
C ALA A 70 -9.98 -9.83 -4.99
N ASN A 71 -9.96 -9.77 -3.66
CA ASN A 71 -10.67 -8.74 -2.90
C ASN A 71 -9.88 -7.42 -2.94
N ALA A 72 -10.55 -6.31 -2.58
CA ALA A 72 -9.91 -4.99 -2.51
C ALA A 72 -8.69 -4.99 -1.57
N GLY A 73 -7.58 -4.44 -2.07
CA GLY A 73 -6.29 -4.42 -1.38
C GLY A 73 -5.49 -5.72 -1.49
N PHE A 74 -5.91 -6.68 -2.33
CA PHE A 74 -5.15 -7.89 -2.64
C PHE A 74 -4.94 -8.04 -4.14
N THR A 75 -3.90 -8.78 -4.51
CA THR A 75 -3.64 -9.22 -5.88
C THR A 75 -3.56 -10.74 -5.93
N PHE A 76 -4.12 -11.35 -6.98
CA PHE A 76 -3.92 -12.77 -7.26
C PHE A 76 -2.45 -13.02 -7.61
N THR A 77 -1.87 -14.08 -7.04
CA THR A 77 -0.48 -14.47 -7.29
C THR A 77 -0.37 -15.70 -8.17
N THR A 78 -0.90 -16.85 -7.71
CA THR A 78 -0.83 -18.13 -8.44
C THR A 78 -1.87 -19.11 -7.93
N PHE A 79 -2.27 -20.05 -8.77
CA PHE A 79 -2.87 -21.30 -8.33
C PHE A 79 -1.80 -22.27 -7.81
N SER A 80 -2.20 -23.13 -6.87
CA SER A 80 -1.45 -24.24 -6.30
C SER A 80 -2.39 -25.39 -5.89
N GLY A 81 -1.84 -26.51 -5.40
CA GLY A 81 -2.60 -27.74 -5.11
C GLY A 81 -2.63 -28.65 -6.33
N ASP A 82 -3.82 -29.08 -6.75
CA ASP A 82 -4.02 -29.90 -7.95
C ASP A 82 -3.83 -29.14 -9.28
N CYS A 83 -3.53 -27.84 -9.21
CA CYS A 83 -3.45 -26.94 -10.34
C CYS A 83 -2.42 -25.84 -10.05
N THR A 84 -1.64 -25.41 -11.05
CA THR A 84 -0.52 -24.48 -10.82
C THR A 84 -0.43 -23.40 -11.89
N GLY A 85 0.07 -22.23 -11.51
CA GLY A 85 0.32 -21.12 -12.41
C GLY A 85 -0.79 -20.06 -12.41
N ALA A 86 -0.78 -19.17 -13.40
CA ALA A 86 -1.73 -18.05 -13.47
C ALA A 86 -3.14 -18.48 -13.91
N THR A 87 -3.26 -19.62 -14.58
CA THR A 87 -4.52 -20.19 -15.04
C THR A 87 -4.72 -21.57 -14.43
N CYS A 88 -5.97 -21.99 -14.26
CA CYS A 88 -6.25 -23.32 -13.75
C CYS A 88 -7.30 -24.06 -14.58
N ASN A 89 -6.81 -25.00 -15.40
CA ASN A 89 -7.64 -25.89 -16.21
C ASN A 89 -7.18 -27.33 -15.98
N MET A 90 -8.10 -28.19 -15.55
CA MET A 90 -7.86 -29.60 -15.27
C MET A 90 -8.64 -30.45 -16.25
N THR A 91 -7.99 -31.45 -16.82
CA THR A 91 -8.60 -32.42 -17.73
C THR A 91 -8.42 -33.83 -17.20
N ASN A 92 -9.29 -34.75 -17.63
CA ASN A 92 -9.22 -36.17 -17.27
C ASN A 92 -9.14 -36.40 -15.75
N ILE A 93 -10.07 -35.79 -15.00
CA ILE A 93 -10.13 -35.87 -13.54
C ILE A 93 -10.56 -37.28 -13.12
N THR A 94 -9.69 -37.99 -12.39
CA THR A 94 -9.93 -39.36 -11.91
C THR A 94 -9.98 -39.50 -10.38
N ALA A 95 -9.74 -38.41 -9.66
CA ALA A 95 -9.90 -38.31 -8.21
C ALA A 95 -10.40 -36.90 -7.84
N ASN A 96 -10.90 -36.72 -6.62
CA ASN A 96 -11.28 -35.41 -6.10
C ASN A 96 -10.12 -34.43 -6.21
N LYS A 97 -10.43 -33.17 -6.54
CA LYS A 97 -9.47 -32.09 -6.76
C LYS A 97 -9.64 -30.96 -5.76
N ALA A 98 -8.52 -30.43 -5.30
CA ALA A 98 -8.42 -29.28 -4.42
C ALA A 98 -7.42 -28.27 -4.99
N VAL A 99 -7.91 -27.08 -5.32
CA VAL A 99 -7.13 -25.97 -5.87
C VAL A 99 -7.08 -24.84 -4.84
N VAL A 100 -5.91 -24.25 -4.69
CA VAL A 100 -5.70 -23.09 -3.82
C VAL A 100 -5.25 -21.91 -4.68
N ALA A 101 -5.99 -20.79 -4.65
CA ALA A 101 -5.53 -19.52 -5.21
C ALA A 101 -4.80 -18.71 -4.15
N GLY A 102 -3.55 -18.36 -4.43
CA GLY A 102 -2.74 -17.46 -3.64
C GLY A 102 -3.10 -15.99 -3.90
N PHE A 103 -3.11 -15.20 -2.84
CA PHE A 103 -3.29 -13.76 -2.88
C PHE A 103 -2.24 -13.06 -2.02
N ALA A 104 -1.78 -11.90 -2.48
CA ALA A 104 -0.85 -11.05 -1.74
C ALA A 104 -1.48 -9.70 -1.42
N ALA A 105 -1.28 -9.23 -0.18
CA ALA A 105 -1.69 -7.89 0.23
C ALA A 105 -0.96 -6.81 -0.58
N VAL A 106 -1.69 -5.78 -1.01
CA VAL A 106 -1.12 -4.60 -1.67
C VAL A 106 -0.45 -3.73 -0.61
N ARG A 107 0.87 -3.58 -0.73
CA ARG A 107 1.72 -2.88 0.25
C ARG A 107 2.23 -1.53 -0.22
N ALA A 108 1.72 -1.03 -1.35
CA ALA A 108 2.16 0.22 -1.95
C ALA A 108 0.97 1.02 -2.48
N PHE A 109 1.13 2.33 -2.47
CA PHE A 109 0.18 3.29 -3.03
C PHE A 109 0.95 4.39 -3.75
N ALA A 110 0.44 4.86 -4.88
CA ALA A 110 1.02 5.97 -5.62
C ALA A 110 -0.09 6.90 -6.10
N GLY A 111 0.24 8.18 -6.25
CA GLY A 111 -0.70 9.18 -6.70
C GLY A 111 -0.02 10.51 -6.95
N THR A 112 -0.82 11.52 -7.30
CA THR A 112 -0.37 12.91 -7.37
C THR A 112 -0.56 13.60 -6.03
N THR A 113 0.40 14.43 -5.65
CA THR A 113 0.27 15.29 -4.48
C THR A 113 -0.92 16.25 -4.63
N ALA A 114 -1.58 16.58 -3.52
CA ALA A 114 -2.80 17.41 -3.56
C ALA A 114 -2.55 18.86 -4.01
N THR A 115 -1.31 19.33 -3.90
CA THR A 115 -0.87 20.65 -4.39
C THR A 115 -0.44 20.62 -5.87
N ALA A 116 -0.62 19.47 -6.56
CA ALA A 116 -0.18 19.24 -7.94
C ALA A 116 1.32 19.46 -8.18
N SER A 117 2.12 19.44 -7.13
CA SER A 117 3.57 19.62 -7.17
C SER A 117 4.37 18.44 -7.75
N GLY A 118 3.71 17.32 -8.02
CA GLY A 118 4.32 16.13 -8.62
C GLY A 118 3.72 14.81 -8.10
N ALA A 119 4.25 13.70 -8.62
CA ALA A 119 3.90 12.35 -8.19
C ALA A 119 4.57 12.00 -6.86
N ALA A 120 3.86 11.25 -6.02
CA ALA A 120 4.36 10.69 -4.78
C ALA A 120 3.97 9.21 -4.68
N SER A 121 4.74 8.46 -3.89
CA SER A 121 4.48 7.04 -3.65
C SER A 121 4.81 6.67 -2.22
N MET A 122 4.14 5.64 -1.71
CA MET A 122 4.43 5.04 -0.43
C MET A 122 4.44 3.52 -0.54
N SER A 123 5.20 2.89 0.34
CA SER A 123 5.17 1.46 0.60
C SER A 123 5.36 1.20 2.09
N PHE A 124 5.08 -0.02 2.53
CA PHE A 124 5.38 -0.42 3.90
C PHE A 124 5.78 -1.88 4.02
N THR A 125 6.49 -2.19 5.11
CA THR A 125 6.82 -3.55 5.54
C THR A 125 6.30 -3.80 6.96
N GLY A 126 6.18 -5.07 7.36
CA GLY A 126 5.60 -5.45 8.65
C GLY A 126 4.08 -5.58 8.62
N GLY A 127 3.48 -5.60 9.81
CA GLY A 127 2.03 -5.64 9.99
C GLY A 127 1.33 -6.98 9.78
N GLY A 128 2.04 -8.05 9.43
CA GLY A 128 1.43 -9.36 9.13
C GLY A 128 1.04 -9.52 7.66
N ASN A 129 0.65 -10.74 7.27
CA ASN A 129 0.49 -11.13 5.85
C ASN A 129 -0.76 -10.52 5.18
N THR A 130 -1.76 -10.14 5.95
CA THR A 130 -3.03 -9.56 5.49
C THR A 130 -3.07 -8.03 5.55
N CYS A 131 -2.07 -7.40 6.18
CA CYS A 131 -1.96 -5.95 6.28
C CYS A 131 -1.76 -5.36 4.89
N ARG A 132 -2.67 -4.46 4.51
CA ARG A 132 -2.74 -3.90 3.16
C ARG A 132 -3.16 -2.44 3.20
N VAL A 133 -2.85 -1.74 2.11
CA VAL A 133 -3.39 -0.40 1.85
C VAL A 133 -4.89 -0.51 1.64
N ASP A 134 -5.65 0.30 2.38
CA ASP A 134 -7.02 0.62 2.00
C ASP A 134 -7.01 1.76 0.99
N SER A 135 -7.08 1.43 -0.30
CA SER A 135 -6.99 2.40 -1.40
C SER A 135 -8.20 3.34 -1.49
N GLY A 136 -9.33 3.01 -0.85
CA GLY A 136 -10.49 3.90 -0.79
C GLY A 136 -10.29 5.06 0.20
N ASN A 137 -9.43 4.87 1.20
CA ASN A 137 -9.21 5.83 2.28
C ASN A 137 -7.76 6.36 2.36
N THR A 138 -6.82 5.70 1.68
CA THR A 138 -5.44 6.18 1.51
C THR A 138 -5.35 7.15 0.33
N ALA A 139 -4.80 8.34 0.56
CA ALA A 139 -4.63 9.33 -0.50
C ALA A 139 -3.57 10.39 -0.15
N PHE A 140 -2.99 11.01 -1.18
CA PHE A 140 -2.29 12.28 -1.01
C PHE A 140 -3.32 13.41 -1.01
N VAL A 141 -3.44 14.14 0.10
CA VAL A 141 -4.50 15.10 0.38
C VAL A 141 -3.93 16.47 0.77
N ALA A 142 -4.75 17.51 0.72
CA ALA A 142 -4.36 18.80 1.27
C ALA A 142 -4.07 18.66 2.78
N ALA A 143 -3.17 19.49 3.31
CA ALA A 143 -2.88 19.48 4.73
C ALA A 143 -4.14 19.77 5.55
N GLY A 144 -4.48 18.89 6.48
CA GLY A 144 -5.69 19.00 7.31
C GLY A 144 -5.54 19.95 8.50
N ALA A 145 -4.32 20.45 8.77
CA ALA A 145 -4.03 21.40 9.84
C ALA A 145 -2.82 22.27 9.46
N THR A 146 -2.78 23.49 10.00
CA THR A 146 -1.70 24.45 9.81
C THR A 146 -0.62 24.30 10.87
N ASN A 147 0.65 24.42 10.49
CA ASN A 147 1.77 24.47 11.43
C ASN A 147 2.33 25.90 11.49
N ALA A 148 2.58 26.42 12.69
CA ALA A 148 3.05 27.80 12.86
C ALA A 148 4.47 28.04 12.31
N THR A 149 5.28 26.99 12.14
CA THR A 149 6.69 27.13 11.75
C THR A 149 6.92 26.93 10.25
N GLY A 150 5.90 26.57 9.47
CA GLY A 150 6.08 26.29 8.05
C GLY A 150 4.82 25.87 7.31
N THR A 151 5.02 25.48 6.05
CA THR A 151 3.96 25.05 5.14
C THR A 151 4.19 23.63 4.65
N PHE A 152 3.13 22.95 4.20
CA PHE A 152 3.21 21.60 3.61
C PHE A 152 3.16 21.69 2.09
N PRO A 153 4.30 21.85 1.38
CA PRO A 153 4.34 22.13 -0.06
C PRO A 153 3.70 21.03 -0.92
N HIS A 154 3.63 19.80 -0.39
CA HIS A 154 3.06 18.63 -1.05
C HIS A 154 1.72 18.17 -0.47
N GLY A 155 1.21 18.86 0.55
CA GLY A 155 0.12 18.34 1.39
C GLY A 155 0.56 17.18 2.26
N TRP A 156 -0.35 16.26 2.55
CA TRP A 156 -0.17 15.10 3.42
C TRP A 156 -0.43 13.79 2.68
N LEU A 157 0.14 12.70 3.19
CA LEU A 157 -0.40 11.37 3.02
C LEU A 157 -1.43 11.16 4.12
N ARG A 158 -2.69 10.94 3.75
CA ARG A 158 -3.67 10.29 4.64
C ARG A 158 -3.46 8.79 4.47
N LEU A 159 -2.77 8.17 5.41
CA LEU A 159 -2.55 6.72 5.41
C LEU A 159 -3.73 6.01 6.07
N ARG A 160 -4.21 4.94 5.44
CA ARG A 160 -5.03 3.92 6.11
C ARG A 160 -4.59 2.52 5.71
N LEU A 161 -4.08 1.76 6.68
CA LEU A 161 -3.80 0.33 6.53
C LEU A 161 -4.88 -0.47 7.26
N VAL A 162 -5.20 -1.65 6.74
CA VAL A 162 -6.24 -2.52 7.31
C VAL A 162 -5.84 -3.99 7.27
N GLY A 163 -6.38 -4.77 8.21
CA GLY A 163 -6.11 -6.20 8.33
C GLY A 163 -4.70 -6.50 8.79
N CYS A 164 -4.11 -5.58 9.56
CA CYS A 164 -2.82 -5.77 10.19
C CYS A 164 -2.95 -6.59 11.47
N ASP A 165 -1.88 -7.24 11.89
CA ASP A 165 -1.84 -7.92 13.18
C ASP A 165 -1.98 -6.87 14.28
N ALA A 166 -2.88 -7.10 15.25
CA ALA A 166 -3.12 -6.15 16.33
C ALA A 166 -1.83 -5.84 17.11
N ALA A 167 -1.61 -4.57 17.43
CA ALA A 167 -0.42 -4.04 18.12
C ALA A 167 0.91 -4.20 17.35
N SER A 168 0.86 -4.61 16.08
CA SER A 168 2.06 -4.74 15.26
C SER A 168 2.66 -3.39 14.85
N THR A 169 3.91 -3.41 14.42
CA THR A 169 4.59 -2.24 13.88
C THR A 169 4.81 -2.41 12.38
N VAL A 170 4.53 -1.35 11.63
CA VAL A 170 4.87 -1.24 10.20
C VAL A 170 5.97 -0.20 10.02
N ARG A 171 6.86 -0.44 9.07
CA ARG A 171 7.79 0.59 8.60
C ARG A 171 7.28 1.16 7.30
N VAL A 172 6.84 2.42 7.34
CA VAL A 172 6.33 3.16 6.19
C VAL A 172 7.49 3.85 5.51
N SER A 173 7.52 3.82 4.17
CA SER A 173 8.45 4.55 3.33
C SER A 173 7.67 5.38 2.32
N ILE A 174 7.98 6.68 2.20
CA ILE A 174 7.24 7.61 1.34
C ILE A 174 8.24 8.44 0.54
N THR A 175 8.11 8.41 -0.78
CA THR A 175 8.87 9.24 -1.72
C THR A 175 8.01 10.40 -2.19
N TRP A 176 8.47 11.61 -1.91
CA TRP A 176 7.82 12.88 -2.28
C TRP A 176 8.43 13.49 -3.53
N PRO A 177 7.76 14.42 -4.24
CA PRO A 177 8.35 15.11 -5.39
C PRO A 177 9.67 15.80 -5.01
N SER A 178 9.69 16.50 -3.88
CA SER A 178 10.90 16.97 -3.22
C SER A 178 10.73 16.89 -1.70
N LEU A 179 11.83 17.08 -0.97
CA LEU A 179 11.80 17.15 0.47
C LEU A 179 12.67 18.32 0.92
N THR A 180 12.02 19.41 1.32
CA THR A 180 12.66 20.60 1.89
C THR A 180 12.18 20.78 3.32
N GLY A 181 13.11 20.95 4.27
CA GLY A 181 12.78 21.09 5.69
C GLY A 181 12.71 19.75 6.43
N THR A 182 11.64 19.56 7.22
CA THR A 182 11.45 18.39 8.11
C THR A 182 10.24 17.56 7.70
N TYR A 183 9.95 16.49 8.43
CA TYR A 183 8.79 15.64 8.20
C TYR A 183 8.01 15.45 9.51
N LEU A 184 6.70 15.67 9.46
CA LEU A 184 5.86 15.62 10.65
C LEU A 184 4.66 14.70 10.46
N LYS A 185 4.24 14.12 11.57
CA LYS A 185 2.93 13.51 11.76
C LYS A 185 1.97 14.47 12.41
N TYR A 186 0.69 14.25 12.21
CA TYR A 186 -0.37 14.96 12.88
C TYR A 186 -1.40 13.98 13.45
N GLY A 187 -1.55 13.93 14.76
CA GLY A 187 -2.47 13.00 15.40
C GLY A 187 -2.40 13.05 16.91
N ARG A 188 -3.22 12.24 17.58
CA ARG A 188 -3.13 12.06 19.02
C ARG A 188 -1.83 11.34 19.37
N THR A 189 -1.33 11.61 20.57
CA THR A 189 -0.23 10.85 21.16
C THR A 189 -0.64 10.39 22.56
N PRO A 190 0.03 9.39 23.14
CA PRO A 190 -0.26 8.95 24.51
C PRO A 190 -0.17 10.07 25.56
N THR A 191 0.55 11.16 25.25
CA THR A 191 0.78 12.29 26.16
C THR A 191 0.03 13.56 25.76
N SER A 192 -0.75 13.57 24.67
CA SER A 192 -1.41 14.78 24.17
C SER A 192 -2.78 15.06 24.81
N ALA A 193 -3.19 14.27 25.81
CA ALA A 193 -4.49 14.40 26.49
C ALA A 193 -5.69 14.45 25.50
N GLY A 194 -5.61 13.67 24.42
CA GLY A 194 -6.67 13.58 23.40
C GLY A 194 -6.63 14.67 22.32
N ALA A 195 -5.75 15.66 22.42
CA ALA A 195 -5.54 16.65 21.38
C ALA A 195 -4.68 16.07 20.24
N SER A 196 -4.99 16.43 18.99
CA SER A 196 -4.09 16.16 17.88
C SER A 196 -2.97 17.19 17.86
N VAL A 197 -1.73 16.73 17.77
CA VAL A 197 -0.53 17.58 17.79
C VAL A 197 0.40 17.21 16.65
N PHE A 198 1.29 18.13 16.28
CA PHE A 198 2.39 17.84 15.39
C PHE A 198 3.55 17.22 16.16
N TYR A 199 4.16 16.17 15.61
CA TYR A 199 5.34 15.54 16.20
C TYR A 199 6.20 14.85 15.14
N THR A 200 7.47 14.61 15.49
CA THR A 200 8.41 13.87 14.65
C THR A 200 8.11 12.37 14.73
N PRO A 201 7.99 11.66 13.60
CA PRO A 201 7.85 10.20 13.59
C PRO A 201 8.98 9.47 14.33
N THR A 202 8.65 8.31 14.89
CA THR A 202 9.65 7.42 15.51
C THR A 202 10.51 6.76 14.43
N ASN A 203 11.82 6.65 14.68
CA ASN A 203 12.80 6.04 13.77
C ASN A 203 12.78 6.66 12.36
N LEU A 204 12.53 7.97 12.28
CA LEU A 204 12.57 8.74 11.04
C LEU A 204 13.97 8.71 10.43
N THR A 205 14.05 8.23 9.19
CA THR A 205 15.23 8.28 8.33
C THR A 205 14.88 9.00 7.04
N VAL A 206 15.81 9.80 6.53
CA VAL A 206 15.66 10.54 5.28
C VAL A 206 16.78 10.14 4.32
N SER A 207 16.41 9.78 3.09
CA SER A 207 17.35 9.48 1.99
C SER A 207 16.86 10.16 0.72
N GLY A 208 17.49 11.26 0.33
CA GLY A 208 17.00 12.10 -0.77
C GLY A 208 15.62 12.68 -0.45
N ASN A 209 14.64 12.45 -1.32
CA ASN A 209 13.24 12.84 -1.15
C ASN A 209 12.36 11.73 -0.54
N THR A 210 12.98 10.65 -0.04
CA THR A 210 12.28 9.55 0.62
C THR A 210 12.45 9.64 2.13
N VAL A 211 11.32 9.57 2.84
CA VAL A 211 11.27 9.43 4.30
C VAL A 211 10.87 8.01 4.66
N SER A 212 11.41 7.46 5.74
CA SER A 212 10.91 6.20 6.32
C SER A 212 10.84 6.28 7.82
N PHE A 213 9.81 5.71 8.42
CA PHE A 213 9.56 5.76 9.86
C PHE A 213 8.66 4.60 10.28
N ASP A 214 8.61 4.36 11.58
CA ASP A 214 7.78 3.29 12.13
C ASP A 214 6.42 3.84 12.61
N VAL A 215 5.38 3.03 12.44
CA VAL A 215 4.03 3.25 12.98
C VAL A 215 3.62 1.99 13.72
N LYS A 216 3.11 2.12 14.94
CA LYS A 216 2.59 1.00 15.70
C LYS A 216 1.06 1.08 15.76
N ASP A 217 0.38 0.00 15.40
CA ASP A 217 -1.06 -0.20 15.59
C ASP A 217 -1.40 -0.07 17.08
N GLY A 218 -2.30 0.83 17.42
CA GLY A 218 -2.61 1.16 18.81
C GLY A 218 -1.50 1.89 19.58
N GLY A 219 -0.60 2.58 18.87
CA GLY A 219 0.53 3.28 19.46
C GLY A 219 0.77 4.65 18.83
N LEU A 220 1.91 5.25 19.19
CA LEU A 220 2.31 6.52 18.59
C LEU A 220 2.43 6.38 17.06
N GLY A 221 1.78 7.27 16.32
CA GLY A 221 1.68 7.18 14.87
C GLY A 221 0.35 6.61 14.37
N ASP A 222 -0.49 6.10 15.26
CA ASP A 222 -1.85 5.67 14.96
C ASP A 222 -2.87 6.61 15.60
N SER A 223 -3.86 7.06 14.85
CA SER A 223 -4.64 8.25 15.21
C SER A 223 -5.62 8.05 16.36
N ASP A 224 -6.14 6.84 16.54
CA ASP A 224 -7.06 6.47 17.62
C ASP A 224 -6.33 5.88 18.84
N LEU A 225 -5.11 5.39 18.66
CA LEU A 225 -4.30 4.69 19.66
C LEU A 225 -4.88 3.33 20.08
N ASP A 226 -5.77 2.75 19.28
CA ASP A 226 -6.37 1.43 19.52
C ASP A 226 -5.66 0.33 18.71
N ALA A 227 -5.36 -0.81 19.33
CA ALA A 227 -4.69 -1.93 18.66
C ALA A 227 -5.72 -2.86 17.99
N ASP A 228 -6.35 -2.39 16.91
CA ASP A 228 -7.46 -3.05 16.24
C ASP A 228 -7.12 -3.61 14.84
N GLY A 229 -5.85 -3.50 14.42
CA GLY A 229 -5.38 -3.91 13.09
C GLY A 229 -5.69 -2.90 11.98
N VAL A 230 -6.05 -1.66 12.35
CA VAL A 230 -6.27 -0.52 11.45
C VAL A 230 -5.35 0.62 11.85
N ILE A 231 -4.37 0.92 10.98
CA ILE A 231 -3.48 2.07 11.20
C ILE A 231 -3.98 3.26 10.40
N THR A 232 -4.28 4.36 11.06
CA THR A 232 -4.61 5.65 10.42
C THR A 232 -3.60 6.72 10.79
N ASP A 233 -2.92 7.30 9.81
CA ASP A 233 -1.80 8.23 10.07
C ASP A 233 -1.72 9.33 9.01
N PRO A 234 -2.05 10.59 9.35
CA PRO A 234 -1.78 11.73 8.50
C PRO A 234 -0.35 12.26 8.72
N SER A 235 0.42 12.36 7.64
CA SER A 235 1.81 12.84 7.71
C SER A 235 2.26 13.57 6.45
N GLY A 236 3.20 14.50 6.57
CA GLY A 236 3.65 15.28 5.42
C GLY A 236 4.97 16.03 5.63
N PRO A 237 5.63 16.42 4.52
CA PRO A 237 6.84 17.21 4.57
C PRO A 237 6.52 18.66 4.94
N LEU A 238 7.20 19.18 5.95
CA LEU A 238 7.08 20.55 6.40
C LEU A 238 8.28 21.36 5.92
N GLN A 239 8.00 22.33 5.04
CA GLN A 239 8.96 23.35 4.69
C GLN A 239 8.91 24.47 5.73
N ILE A 240 9.94 24.54 6.58
CA ILE A 240 10.09 25.60 7.57
C ILE A 240 10.22 26.96 6.88
N THR A 241 9.37 27.90 7.29
CA THR A 241 9.47 29.30 6.85
C THR A 241 10.42 30.00 7.81
N PRO A 242 11.54 30.59 7.33
CA PRO A 242 12.43 31.32 8.23
C PRO A 242 11.64 32.42 8.94
N VAL A 243 11.73 32.48 10.26
CA VAL A 243 11.26 33.65 11.00
C VAL A 243 12.08 34.82 10.49
N ALA A 244 11.43 35.82 9.89
CA ALA A 244 12.09 37.07 9.56
C ALA A 244 12.61 37.67 10.87
N THR A 245 13.92 37.61 11.09
CA THR A 245 14.54 38.41 12.14
C THR A 245 14.24 39.87 11.81
N PRO A 246 13.70 40.68 12.72
CA PRO A 246 13.59 42.10 12.46
C PRO A 246 14.98 42.61 12.11
N VAL A 247 15.15 43.08 10.88
CA VAL A 247 16.39 43.73 10.48
C VAL A 247 16.44 45.00 11.31
N VAL A 248 17.21 44.99 12.40
CA VAL A 248 17.54 46.23 13.09
C VAL A 248 18.35 47.04 12.09
N PRO A 249 17.88 48.22 11.65
CA PRO A 249 18.69 49.07 10.79
C PRO A 249 20.01 49.31 11.52
N VAL A 250 21.13 48.96 10.89
CA VAL A 250 22.44 49.42 11.38
C VAL A 250 22.34 50.94 11.42
N PRO A 251 22.57 51.61 12.56
CA PRO A 251 22.54 53.06 12.60
C PRO A 251 23.56 53.57 11.59
N THR A 252 23.07 54.09 10.47
CA THR A 252 23.91 54.78 9.52
C THR A 252 24.31 56.10 10.17
N LEU A 253 25.57 56.48 10.02
CA LEU A 253 25.98 57.84 10.37
C LEU A 253 25.06 58.81 9.64
N SER A 254 24.53 59.81 10.34
CA SER A 254 23.76 60.87 9.68
C SER A 254 24.60 61.48 8.56
N GLU A 255 23.96 62.03 7.53
CA GLU A 255 24.68 62.69 6.43
C GLU A 255 25.69 63.73 6.94
N LEU A 256 25.37 64.40 8.06
CA LEU A 256 26.26 65.31 8.76
C LEU A 256 27.48 64.60 9.36
N ALA A 257 27.31 63.46 10.03
CA ALA A 257 28.43 62.71 10.60
C ALA A 257 29.34 62.11 9.51
N LEU A 258 28.76 61.71 8.38
CA LEU A 258 29.53 61.24 7.21
C LEU A 258 30.31 62.40 6.56
N ALA A 259 29.69 63.58 6.41
CA ALA A 259 30.34 64.78 5.92
C ALA A 259 31.49 65.22 6.84
N LEU A 260 31.29 65.14 8.16
CA LEU A 260 32.30 65.53 9.16
C LEU A 260 33.50 64.58 9.17
N LEU A 261 33.27 63.27 8.97
CA LEU A 261 34.34 62.29 8.81
C LEU A 261 35.12 62.51 7.50
N GLY A 262 34.42 62.82 6.41
CA GLY A 262 35.05 63.19 5.14
C GLY A 262 35.92 64.45 5.26
N LEU A 263 35.44 65.45 5.99
CA LEU A 263 36.19 66.67 6.28
C LEU A 263 37.42 66.37 7.15
N LEU A 264 37.29 65.52 8.18
CA LEU A 264 38.42 65.12 9.02
C LEU A 264 39.52 64.43 8.20
N MET A 265 39.17 63.50 7.31
CA MET A 265 40.15 62.84 6.46
C MET A 265 40.82 63.81 5.46
N ALA A 266 40.07 64.81 4.96
CA ALA A 266 40.65 65.87 4.14
C ALA A 266 41.66 66.74 4.93
N THR A 267 41.39 67.05 6.20
CA THR A 267 42.34 67.84 7.02
C THR A 267 43.64 67.09 7.33
N VAL A 268 43.59 65.76 7.53
CA VAL A 268 44.79 64.93 7.77
C VAL A 268 45.69 64.86 6.53
N THR A 269 45.10 64.76 5.34
CA THR A 269 45.87 64.77 4.08
C THR A 269 46.51 66.14 3.79
N PHE A 270 45.82 67.23 4.12
CA PHE A 270 46.39 68.59 4.02
C PHE A 270 47.49 68.85 5.07
N ALA A 271 47.36 68.34 6.29
CA ALA A 271 48.40 68.46 7.32
C ALA A 271 49.68 67.69 6.94
N ASN A 272 49.54 66.49 6.37
CA ASN A 272 50.69 65.71 5.89
C ASN A 272 51.37 66.32 4.66
N ARG A 273 50.62 66.93 3.73
CA ARG A 273 51.21 67.67 2.59
C ARG A 273 52.04 68.88 3.03
N LYS A 274 51.60 69.65 4.03
CA LYS A 274 52.37 70.78 4.56
C LYS A 274 53.65 70.34 5.28
N ARG A 275 53.68 69.13 5.86
CA ARG A 275 54.86 68.58 6.52
C ARG A 275 55.94 68.13 5.54
N LEU A 276 55.56 67.61 4.37
CA LEU A 276 56.48 67.23 3.30
C LEU A 276 57.13 68.43 2.60
N VAL A 277 56.39 69.52 2.36
CA VAL A 277 56.93 70.73 1.71
C VAL A 277 57.97 71.45 2.59
N ARG A 278 57.92 71.28 3.92
CA ARG A 278 58.87 71.89 4.85
C ARG A 278 60.18 71.11 5.03
N LEU A 279 60.30 69.91 4.45
CA LEU A 279 61.49 69.05 4.51
C LEU A 279 62.32 69.07 3.21
N THR A 280 61.88 69.82 2.19
CA THR A 280 62.59 69.98 0.90
C THR A 280 62.88 71.44 0.55
N ALA A 281 63.08 72.30 1.55
CA ALA A 281 63.56 73.67 1.40
C ALA A 281 64.84 73.86 2.22
#